data_AF-A0AB34J0Q7-F1
#
_entry.id   AF-A0AB34J0Q7-F1
#
_cell.length_a   1.000
_cell.length_b   1.000
_cell.length_c   1.000
_cell.angle_alpha   90.00
_cell.angle_beta   90.00
_cell.angle_gamma   90.00
#
_symmetry.space_group_name_H-M   'P 1'
#
loop_
_entity.id
_entity.type
_entity.pdbx_description
1 polymer ?
#
loop_
_entity_poly.entity_id
_entity_poly.type
_entity_poly.pdbx_seq_one_letter_code
_entity_poly.pdbx_strand_id
1 'polypeptide(L)'
;MASHSSLDDEEEYLSHGHPALYTSAAFGTDLGEESHDWFAGSEESVLHEDDGSDAEDARPADRRRKESTADVYGAVLPAELASSLVPAGDGGLVWHAAIVAEDFRSKSLCRADGTIKPRRPLPHARASDFFSSLSRTSDGRWCFTGVLNGWPALTNLELLSLSVKAVRLGRPYIKRLWAAGAPEKPAFPEGKKVQTIRVTLRAPAWSAAGYAAGVPGFVFWYEPFASRLAYGTRLLRALDEAAEAPRMAARAHVLAHRYAKEHESAKDKLVYHCAVLLEWEAREGVSLVELAWWGGLGGYGGKSNWYADKDAKRTALFSAMPGELKAPWRSNLSEIRFLDLKARSFAEFKAYLAEYTGAKKRFLDPTIACSADVRLTHRSQRHIFEYLLNYVRNDTHYSEATRNCQTFAADFFALLSGRHNVEPFSAVNRLMYKRHLDWFLCDPPPSAAKAAEH
;
A
#
# COMPACT_ATOMS: atom_id res chain seq x y z
N MET A 1 -40.77 52.92 -52.13
CA MET A 1 -39.68 53.15 -53.09
C MET A 1 -38.45 52.49 -52.48
N ALA A 2 -38.19 51.20 -52.74
CA ALA A 2 -37.41 50.66 -53.88
C ALA A 2 -36.02 51.32 -53.94
N SER A 3 -34.90 50.61 -53.80
CA SER A 3 -34.49 49.52 -54.70
C SER A 3 -33.51 48.49 -54.08
N HIS A 4 -33.66 47.26 -54.56
CA HIS A 4 -32.83 46.06 -54.44
C HIS A 4 -31.46 46.12 -55.14
N SER A 5 -30.54 45.26 -54.68
CA SER A 5 -29.59 44.46 -55.48
C SER A 5 -28.93 43.46 -54.50
N SER A 6 -28.72 42.17 -54.76
CA SER A 6 -29.12 41.20 -55.78
C SER A 6 -28.41 39.89 -55.42
N LEU A 7 -29.12 38.74 -55.41
CA LEU A 7 -28.70 37.41 -55.93
C LEU A 7 -27.53 36.69 -55.21
N ASP A 8 -27.41 35.38 -55.03
CA ASP A 8 -28.12 34.12 -55.30
C ASP A 8 -27.37 33.09 -54.39
N ASP A 9 -28.03 32.27 -53.58
CA ASP A 9 -28.54 30.91 -53.86
C ASP A 9 -27.50 29.77 -54.03
N GLU A 10 -27.80 28.71 -53.29
CA GLU A 10 -27.61 27.27 -53.55
C GLU A 10 -26.48 26.43 -52.91
N GLU A 11 -27.00 25.34 -52.33
CA GLU A 11 -26.40 24.15 -51.74
C GLU A 11 -25.72 23.27 -52.77
N GLU A 12 -24.70 22.49 -52.38
CA GLU A 12 -24.68 21.07 -52.78
C GLU A 12 -23.85 20.19 -51.83
N TYR A 13 -24.51 19.12 -51.41
CA TYR A 13 -23.99 17.91 -50.78
C TYR A 13 -23.36 16.99 -51.85
N LEU A 14 -22.28 16.24 -51.55
CA LEU A 14 -22.20 14.77 -51.71
C LEU A 14 -20.79 14.16 -51.54
N SER A 15 -20.76 13.18 -50.63
CA SER A 15 -20.12 11.84 -50.66
C SER A 15 -18.70 11.57 -51.20
N HIS A 16 -17.95 10.88 -50.32
CA HIS A 16 -17.11 9.69 -50.53
C HIS A 16 -15.77 9.80 -51.29
N GLY A 17 -14.70 9.38 -50.59
CA GLY A 17 -13.46 8.93 -51.21
C GLY A 17 -12.34 8.71 -50.19
N HIS A 18 -12.21 7.47 -49.68
CA HIS A 18 -10.94 7.00 -49.13
C HIS A 18 -9.84 7.17 -50.20
N PRO A 19 -8.59 7.41 -49.76
CA PRO A 19 -7.63 6.35 -50.01
C PRO A 19 -6.78 5.99 -48.80
N ALA A 20 -6.45 4.71 -48.77
CA ALA A 20 -5.54 4.08 -47.85
C ALA A 20 -4.06 4.35 -48.22
N LEU A 21 -3.19 3.92 -47.30
CA LEU A 21 -1.78 3.57 -47.45
C LEU A 21 -0.78 4.73 -47.40
N TYR A 22 -0.22 4.96 -46.20
CA TYR A 22 1.25 5.04 -46.06
C TYR A 22 1.69 4.32 -44.77
N THR A 23 2.20 3.12 -45.02
CA THR A 23 3.23 2.32 -44.34
C THR A 23 3.68 2.72 -42.93
N SER A 24 3.39 1.78 -42.03
CA SER A 24 4.04 1.57 -40.74
C SER A 24 5.56 1.41 -40.87
N ALA A 25 6.30 2.34 -40.28
CA ALA A 25 7.66 2.05 -39.82
C ALA A 25 7.55 1.31 -38.49
N ALA A 26 7.77 0.00 -38.55
CA ALA A 26 7.87 -0.87 -37.40
C ALA A 26 9.07 -0.46 -36.54
N PHE A 27 8.83 0.26 -35.45
CA PHE A 27 9.69 0.17 -34.28
C PHE A 27 9.27 -1.08 -33.52
N GLY A 28 9.97 -2.18 -33.81
CA GLY A 28 9.94 -3.39 -33.01
C GLY A 28 10.40 -3.04 -31.61
N THR A 29 9.42 -2.86 -30.70
CA THR A 29 9.66 -3.11 -29.29
C THR A 29 9.53 -4.62 -29.13
N ASP A 30 10.66 -5.27 -29.38
CA ASP A 30 10.96 -6.58 -28.82
C ASP A 30 10.68 -6.44 -27.32
N LEU A 31 9.52 -6.94 -26.89
CA LEU A 31 9.19 -7.11 -25.48
C LEU A 31 10.11 -8.22 -25.00
N GLY A 32 11.36 -7.83 -24.76
CA GLY A 32 12.28 -8.62 -23.98
C GLY A 32 11.56 -8.96 -22.69
N GLU A 33 11.38 -10.26 -22.47
CA GLU A 33 11.21 -10.81 -21.15
C GLU A 33 12.35 -10.24 -20.30
N GLU A 34 12.08 -9.13 -19.62
CA GLU A 34 12.95 -8.64 -18.57
C GLU A 34 12.97 -9.75 -17.54
N SER A 35 14.04 -10.54 -17.58
CA SER A 35 14.51 -11.34 -16.48
C SER A 35 14.88 -10.38 -15.36
N HIS A 36 13.87 -9.75 -14.76
CA HIS A 36 13.98 -9.19 -13.43
C HIS A 36 14.58 -10.30 -12.59
N ASP A 37 15.75 -10.04 -12.05
CA ASP A 37 16.43 -10.96 -11.17
C ASP A 37 15.53 -11.11 -9.92
N TRP A 38 14.63 -12.10 -9.96
CA TRP A 38 13.55 -12.30 -9.00
C TRP A 38 14.03 -12.49 -7.55
N PHE A 39 15.35 -12.61 -7.36
CA PHE A 39 16.04 -12.77 -6.09
C PHE A 39 16.88 -11.55 -5.68
N ALA A 40 17.10 -10.59 -6.57
CA ALA A 40 17.74 -9.31 -6.24
C ALA A 40 16.67 -8.35 -5.71
N GLY A 41 16.23 -8.56 -4.47
CA GLY A 41 15.65 -7.48 -3.70
C GLY A 41 16.66 -6.32 -3.70
N SER A 42 16.19 -5.11 -4.04
CA SER A 42 16.98 -3.89 -3.91
C SER A 42 17.68 -3.86 -2.56
N GLU A 43 18.97 -3.49 -2.56
CA GLU A 43 19.89 -3.50 -1.42
C GLU A 43 19.20 -3.42 -0.06
N GLU A 44 19.42 -4.46 0.75
CA GLU A 44 18.89 -4.61 2.10
C GLU A 44 19.21 -3.35 2.93
N SER A 45 18.20 -2.53 3.22
CA SER A 45 18.23 -1.77 4.46
C SER A 45 18.20 -2.80 5.59
N VAL A 46 19.35 -3.00 6.24
CA VAL A 46 19.51 -3.89 7.38
C VAL A 46 18.44 -3.56 8.42
N LEU A 47 17.40 -4.38 8.49
CA LEU A 47 16.42 -4.32 9.56
C LEU A 47 17.15 -4.76 10.83
N HIS A 48 17.38 -3.83 11.77
CA HIS A 48 17.77 -4.20 13.12
C HIS A 48 16.59 -4.95 13.77
N GLU A 49 16.72 -6.27 13.82
CA GLU A 49 15.79 -7.18 14.50
C GLU A 49 16.20 -7.30 15.98
N ASP A 50 15.23 -7.09 16.86
CA ASP A 50 15.37 -7.10 18.31
C ASP A 50 14.64 -8.34 18.87
N ASP A 51 15.34 -9.15 19.64
CA ASP A 51 14.95 -10.42 20.26
C ASP A 51 14.17 -10.17 21.57
N GLY A 52 12.97 -9.60 21.46
CA GLY A 52 12.07 -9.43 22.61
C GLY A 52 11.36 -10.73 23.02
N SER A 53 11.62 -11.19 24.25
CA SER A 53 10.84 -12.22 24.95
C SER A 53 9.48 -11.65 25.38
N ASP A 54 8.39 -12.13 24.79
CA ASP A 54 7.02 -11.73 25.15
C ASP A 54 6.49 -12.58 26.32
N ALA A 55 6.13 -11.95 27.43
CA ALA A 55 5.39 -12.56 28.54
C ALA A 55 3.90 -12.66 28.17
N GLU A 56 3.31 -13.85 28.32
CA GLU A 56 1.95 -14.18 27.87
C GLU A 56 0.84 -13.51 28.69
N ASP A 57 -0.15 -12.94 27.98
CA ASP A 57 -1.34 -12.28 28.51
C ASP A 57 -2.63 -12.99 28.05
N ALA A 58 -3.63 -13.09 28.92
CA ALA A 58 -4.76 -14.02 28.83
C ALA A 58 -5.91 -13.54 27.91
N ARG A 59 -5.69 -13.52 26.58
CA ARG A 59 -6.73 -13.14 25.58
C ARG A 59 -7.43 -14.34 24.91
N PRO A 60 -8.64 -14.18 24.34
CA PRO A 60 -9.37 -15.23 23.60
C PRO A 60 -8.60 -15.75 22.37
N ALA A 61 -8.69 -17.05 22.10
CA ALA A 61 -7.84 -17.75 21.13
C ALA A 61 -7.94 -17.25 19.66
N ASP A 62 -9.12 -16.84 19.18
CA ASP A 62 -9.28 -16.29 17.81
C ASP A 62 -8.65 -14.89 17.66
N ARG A 63 -8.72 -14.06 18.71
CA ARG A 63 -8.03 -12.76 18.74
C ARG A 63 -6.51 -12.92 18.87
N ARG A 64 -6.03 -13.94 19.58
CA ARG A 64 -4.59 -14.26 19.61
C ARG A 64 -4.04 -14.38 18.19
N ARG A 65 -4.68 -15.14 17.29
CA ARG A 65 -4.15 -15.31 15.91
C ARG A 65 -4.09 -14.01 15.10
N LYS A 66 -5.13 -13.19 15.20
CA LYS A 66 -5.25 -11.95 14.41
C LYS A 66 -4.34 -10.82 14.91
N GLU A 67 -3.95 -10.84 16.18
CA GLU A 67 -3.03 -9.86 16.77
C GLU A 67 -1.61 -10.40 17.01
N SER A 68 -1.43 -11.72 16.92
CA SER A 68 -0.17 -12.42 17.17
C SER A 68 0.84 -12.11 16.08
N THR A 69 1.96 -11.55 16.50
CA THR A 69 3.19 -11.50 15.71
C THR A 69 3.95 -12.82 15.72
N ALA A 70 3.49 -13.81 16.50
CA ALA A 70 4.02 -15.16 16.47
C ALA A 70 3.48 -15.93 15.26
N ASP A 71 4.36 -16.73 14.67
CA ASP A 71 4.03 -17.73 13.67
C ASP A 71 3.04 -18.75 14.24
N VAL A 72 1.87 -18.87 13.63
CA VAL A 72 0.85 -19.87 14.01
C VAL A 72 0.64 -20.80 12.83
N TYR A 73 1.09 -22.05 12.98
CA TYR A 73 0.99 -23.11 11.97
C TYR A 73 0.29 -24.36 12.53
N GLY A 74 -0.10 -25.28 11.64
CA GLY A 74 -0.62 -26.61 11.98
C GLY A 74 -2.09 -26.63 12.44
N ALA A 75 -2.76 -25.49 12.47
CA ALA A 75 -4.13 -25.40 12.95
C ALA A 75 -5.16 -25.34 11.82
N VAL A 76 -5.33 -26.49 11.15
CA VAL A 76 -6.29 -26.71 10.06
C VAL A 76 -7.71 -26.37 10.50
N LEU A 77 -8.43 -25.65 9.66
CA LEU A 77 -9.84 -25.30 9.87
C LEU A 77 -10.76 -26.34 9.20
N PRO A 78 -11.97 -26.55 9.74
CA PRO A 78 -13.03 -27.28 9.03
C PRO A 78 -13.29 -26.68 7.64
N ALA A 79 -13.66 -27.52 6.68
CA ALA A 79 -13.81 -27.14 5.28
C ALA A 79 -14.80 -25.99 5.08
N GLU A 80 -15.92 -26.01 5.81
CA GLU A 80 -16.99 -25.01 5.76
C GLU A 80 -16.50 -23.66 6.29
N LEU A 81 -15.72 -23.68 7.39
CA LEU A 81 -15.15 -22.47 7.96
C LEU A 81 -14.10 -21.87 7.02
N ALA A 82 -13.23 -22.70 6.44
CA ALA A 82 -12.26 -22.26 5.45
C ALA A 82 -12.94 -21.62 4.23
N SER A 83 -14.01 -22.24 3.70
CA SER A 83 -14.81 -21.70 2.60
C SER A 83 -15.41 -20.33 2.94
N SER A 84 -15.86 -20.14 4.19
CA SER A 84 -16.46 -18.86 4.63
C SER A 84 -15.44 -17.73 4.78
N LEU A 85 -14.21 -18.05 5.22
CA LEU A 85 -13.13 -17.08 5.42
C LEU A 85 -12.46 -16.67 4.11
N VAL A 86 -12.41 -17.59 3.14
CA VAL A 86 -11.88 -17.36 1.80
C VAL A 86 -12.96 -17.74 0.76
N PRO A 87 -13.98 -16.90 0.57
CA PRO A 87 -15.04 -17.17 -0.41
C PRO A 87 -14.47 -17.43 -1.80
N ALA A 88 -15.15 -18.28 -2.57
CA ALA A 88 -14.81 -18.48 -3.98
C ALA A 88 -15.02 -17.17 -4.75
N GLY A 89 -14.14 -16.92 -5.71
CA GLY A 89 -14.22 -15.75 -6.57
C GLY A 89 -12.86 -15.38 -7.14
N ASP A 90 -12.90 -14.44 -8.06
CA ASP A 90 -11.70 -13.84 -8.63
C ASP A 90 -11.38 -12.51 -7.93
N GLY A 91 -10.12 -12.08 -8.05
CA GLY A 91 -9.61 -10.85 -7.44
C GLY A 91 -8.96 -11.04 -6.06
N GLY A 92 -8.83 -9.93 -5.31
CA GLY A 92 -8.04 -9.88 -4.08
C GLY A 92 -6.55 -9.71 -4.34
N LEU A 93 -5.80 -9.41 -3.28
CA LEU A 93 -4.36 -9.20 -3.39
C LEU A 93 -3.62 -10.53 -3.59
N VAL A 94 -2.80 -10.58 -4.63
CA VAL A 94 -1.84 -11.67 -4.85
C VAL A 94 -0.61 -11.47 -3.97
N TRP A 95 -0.21 -12.54 -3.30
CA TRP A 95 0.96 -12.63 -2.45
C TRP A 95 1.89 -13.72 -2.95
N HIS A 96 3.18 -13.51 -2.76
CA HIS A 96 4.19 -14.53 -2.98
C HIS A 96 4.95 -14.79 -1.70
N ALA A 97 5.31 -16.05 -1.50
CA ALA A 97 6.16 -16.44 -0.39
C ALA A 97 7.12 -17.55 -0.85
N ALA A 98 8.20 -17.71 -0.10
CA ALA A 98 9.18 -18.76 -0.30
C ALA A 98 8.97 -19.85 0.75
N ILE A 99 8.72 -21.08 0.31
CA ILE A 99 8.66 -22.24 1.18
C ILE A 99 9.99 -22.96 1.07
N VAL A 100 10.64 -23.19 2.20
CA VAL A 100 11.98 -23.77 2.27
C VAL A 100 11.94 -25.16 2.88
N ALA A 101 12.92 -25.99 2.52
CA ALA A 101 13.10 -27.30 3.14
C ALA A 101 13.37 -27.17 4.66
N GLU A 102 13.18 -28.26 5.41
CA GLU A 102 13.35 -28.28 6.88
C GLU A 102 14.80 -27.96 7.32
N ASP A 103 15.76 -28.44 6.53
CA ASP A 103 17.19 -28.27 6.76
C ASP A 103 17.75 -26.94 6.20
N PHE A 104 16.94 -26.12 5.53
CA PHE A 104 17.40 -24.85 4.98
C PHE A 104 18.00 -23.96 6.07
N ARG A 105 19.19 -23.42 5.82
CA ARG A 105 19.91 -22.49 6.71
C ARG A 105 20.48 -21.36 5.88
N SER A 106 20.19 -20.13 6.29
CA SER A 106 20.78 -18.92 5.70
C SER A 106 20.98 -17.88 6.79
N LYS A 107 22.15 -17.24 6.86
CA LYS A 107 22.42 -16.19 7.85
C LYS A 107 21.51 -14.97 7.67
N SER A 108 21.10 -14.67 6.44
CA SER A 108 20.22 -13.53 6.16
C SER A 108 18.78 -13.81 6.55
N LEU A 109 18.31 -15.06 6.42
CA LEU A 109 16.90 -15.44 6.59
C LEU A 109 16.60 -16.26 7.84
N CYS A 110 17.60 -16.86 8.48
CA CYS A 110 17.45 -17.64 9.70
C CYS A 110 18.18 -16.97 10.87
N ARG A 111 17.69 -17.22 12.07
CA ARG A 111 18.38 -16.93 13.33
C ARG A 111 19.50 -17.95 13.57
N ALA A 112 20.30 -17.72 14.61
CA ALA A 112 21.41 -18.60 14.97
C ALA A 112 20.97 -20.03 15.33
N ASP A 113 19.77 -20.19 15.88
CA ASP A 113 19.11 -21.47 16.19
C ASP A 113 18.53 -22.19 14.95
N GLY A 114 18.56 -21.53 13.77
CA GLY A 114 18.02 -22.05 12.53
C GLY A 114 16.54 -21.75 12.30
N THR A 115 15.82 -21.07 13.19
CA THR A 115 14.43 -20.65 12.91
C THR A 115 14.41 -19.57 11.84
N ILE A 116 13.36 -19.54 11.01
CA ILE A 116 13.19 -18.47 10.02
C ILE A 116 12.93 -17.15 10.76
N LYS A 117 13.56 -16.06 10.31
CA LYS A 117 13.29 -14.71 10.84
C LYS A 117 11.86 -14.31 10.49
N PRO A 118 11.06 -13.82 11.45
CA PRO A 118 9.69 -13.41 11.17
C PRO A 118 9.68 -12.11 10.38
N ARG A 119 8.53 -11.82 9.76
CA ARG A 119 8.18 -10.54 9.14
C ARG A 119 9.18 -10.07 8.07
N ARG A 120 9.60 -11.00 7.21
CA ARG A 120 10.41 -10.67 6.03
C ARG A 120 9.52 -10.08 4.93
N PRO A 121 10.01 -9.10 4.15
CA PRO A 121 9.24 -8.50 3.05
C PRO A 121 8.76 -9.53 2.02
N LEU A 122 9.61 -10.50 1.68
CA LEU A 122 9.20 -11.75 1.06
C LEU A 122 8.99 -12.77 2.19
N PRO A 123 7.74 -13.16 2.51
CA PRO A 123 7.48 -14.10 3.59
C PRO A 123 8.15 -15.45 3.32
N HIS A 124 8.73 -16.04 4.37
CA HIS A 124 9.32 -17.38 4.31
C HIS A 124 8.67 -18.31 5.35
N ALA A 125 8.46 -19.57 5.00
CA ALA A 125 7.99 -20.59 5.92
C ALA A 125 8.66 -21.94 5.65
N ARG A 126 8.75 -22.80 6.67
CA ARG A 126 9.16 -24.20 6.48
C ARG A 126 8.08 -24.96 5.72
N ALA A 127 8.47 -26.02 5.02
CA ALA A 127 7.53 -26.87 4.31
C ALA A 127 6.52 -27.50 5.29
N SER A 128 7.01 -28.07 6.39
CA SER A 128 6.20 -28.64 7.46
C SER A 128 5.15 -27.66 7.98
N ASP A 129 5.58 -26.46 8.35
CA ASP A 129 4.73 -25.35 8.82
C ASP A 129 3.65 -24.95 7.80
N PHE A 130 4.05 -24.73 6.56
CA PHE A 130 3.14 -24.25 5.52
C PHE A 130 2.10 -25.31 5.12
N PHE A 131 2.56 -26.53 4.77
CA PHE A 131 1.69 -27.57 4.24
C PHE A 131 0.81 -28.23 5.32
N SER A 132 1.22 -28.22 6.59
CA SER A 132 0.36 -28.63 7.71
C SER A 132 -0.74 -27.62 8.02
N SER A 133 -0.63 -26.38 7.53
CA SER A 133 -1.61 -25.30 7.73
C SER A 133 -2.62 -25.15 6.58
N LEU A 134 -2.57 -26.05 5.60
CA LEU A 134 -3.50 -26.06 4.47
C LEU A 134 -4.80 -26.78 4.83
N SER A 135 -5.90 -26.06 4.67
CA SER A 135 -7.26 -26.58 4.79
C SER A 135 -7.87 -26.72 3.41
N ARG A 136 -8.52 -27.86 3.12
CA ARG A 136 -9.30 -28.01 1.90
C ARG A 136 -10.70 -27.45 2.14
N THR A 137 -11.14 -26.53 1.31
CA THR A 137 -12.49 -25.95 1.35
C THR A 137 -13.52 -26.95 0.84
N SER A 138 -14.80 -26.69 1.12
CA SER A 138 -15.92 -27.53 0.66
C SER A 138 -16.05 -27.60 -0.87
N ASP A 139 -15.52 -26.61 -1.59
CA ASP A 139 -15.46 -26.56 -3.06
C ASP A 139 -14.14 -27.12 -3.63
N GLY A 140 -13.28 -27.69 -2.79
CA GLY A 140 -12.07 -28.40 -3.21
C GLY A 140 -10.81 -27.55 -3.37
N ARG A 141 -10.88 -26.22 -3.17
CA ARG A 141 -9.70 -25.33 -3.11
C ARG A 141 -8.85 -25.60 -1.88
N TRP A 142 -7.60 -25.12 -1.90
CA TRP A 142 -6.67 -25.21 -0.78
C TRP A 142 -6.39 -23.83 -0.22
N CYS A 143 -6.63 -23.64 1.08
CA CYS A 143 -6.40 -22.38 1.76
C CYS A 143 -5.38 -22.55 2.88
N PHE A 144 -4.38 -21.68 2.91
CA PHE A 144 -3.51 -21.49 4.04
C PHE A 144 -4.25 -20.72 5.16
N THR A 145 -4.31 -21.31 6.35
CA THR A 145 -5.12 -20.82 7.47
C THR A 145 -4.29 -20.38 8.70
N GLY A 146 -2.97 -20.42 8.57
CA GLY A 146 -2.04 -19.93 9.59
C GLY A 146 -1.74 -18.43 9.47
N VAL A 147 -0.72 -17.98 10.20
CA VAL A 147 -0.13 -16.64 10.08
C VAL A 147 1.20 -16.75 9.36
N LEU A 148 1.26 -16.28 8.11
CA LEU A 148 2.43 -16.50 7.26
C LEU A 148 3.61 -15.63 7.67
N ASN A 149 4.71 -16.25 8.10
CA ASN A 149 5.95 -15.59 8.53
C ASN A 149 5.71 -14.48 9.58
N GLY A 150 4.77 -14.68 10.50
CA GLY A 150 4.43 -13.74 11.56
C GLY A 150 3.80 -12.43 11.09
N TRP A 151 3.28 -12.36 9.85
CA TRP A 151 2.51 -11.23 9.34
C TRP A 151 1.01 -11.42 9.62
N PRO A 152 0.40 -10.68 10.56
CA PRO A 152 -1.00 -10.91 10.94
C PRO A 152 -2.00 -10.67 9.80
N ALA A 153 -1.66 -9.80 8.85
CA ALA A 153 -2.46 -9.56 7.65
C ALA A 153 -2.42 -10.71 6.63
N LEU A 154 -1.43 -11.60 6.71
CA LEU A 154 -1.24 -12.72 5.77
C LEU A 154 -1.81 -14.02 6.34
N THR A 155 -3.13 -14.02 6.52
CA THR A 155 -3.93 -15.16 6.98
C THR A 155 -5.03 -15.45 5.97
N ASN A 156 -5.58 -16.68 5.98
CA ASN A 156 -6.71 -17.08 5.15
C ASN A 156 -6.45 -16.80 3.66
N LEU A 157 -5.42 -17.44 3.11
CA LEU A 157 -4.94 -17.22 1.76
C LEU A 157 -5.20 -18.45 0.89
N GLU A 158 -5.84 -18.29 -0.26
CA GLU A 158 -5.99 -19.38 -1.23
C GLU A 158 -4.65 -19.67 -1.93
N LEU A 159 -4.28 -20.95 -2.02
CA LEU A 159 -3.10 -21.40 -2.73
C LEU A 159 -3.39 -21.56 -4.23
N LEU A 160 -2.74 -20.75 -5.04
CA LEU A 160 -2.92 -20.74 -6.50
C LEU A 160 -1.91 -21.60 -7.25
N SER A 161 -0.64 -21.57 -6.84
CA SER A 161 0.40 -22.39 -7.50
C SER A 161 1.65 -22.60 -6.64
N LEU A 162 2.38 -23.67 -6.97
CA LEU A 162 3.72 -23.97 -6.49
C LEU A 162 4.68 -23.95 -7.68
N SER A 163 5.79 -23.24 -7.56
CA SER A 163 6.79 -23.10 -8.62
C SER A 163 8.21 -23.23 -8.10
N VAL A 164 9.13 -23.71 -8.94
CA VAL A 164 10.56 -23.78 -8.61
C VAL A 164 11.39 -23.20 -9.75
N LYS A 165 12.50 -22.53 -9.43
CA LYS A 165 13.50 -22.13 -10.42
C LYS A 165 14.27 -23.38 -10.85
N ALA A 166 14.22 -23.69 -12.13
CA ALA A 166 14.90 -24.82 -12.74
C ALA A 166 15.86 -24.33 -13.84
N VAL A 167 16.71 -25.22 -14.33
CA VAL A 167 17.65 -24.93 -15.42
C VAL A 167 17.46 -25.97 -16.51
N ARG A 168 17.28 -25.52 -17.75
CA ARG A 168 17.23 -26.38 -18.95
C ARG A 168 18.23 -25.84 -19.95
N LEU A 169 19.23 -26.66 -20.32
CA LEU A 169 20.30 -26.26 -21.24
C LEU A 169 21.01 -24.96 -20.80
N GLY A 170 21.31 -24.84 -19.51
CA GLY A 170 21.98 -23.67 -18.92
C GLY A 170 21.09 -22.42 -18.76
N ARG A 171 19.85 -22.42 -19.27
CA ARG A 171 18.93 -21.28 -19.13
C ARG A 171 18.00 -21.46 -17.93
N PRO A 172 17.88 -20.47 -17.03
CA PRO A 172 16.92 -20.53 -15.94
C PRO A 172 15.49 -20.46 -16.50
N TYR A 173 14.59 -21.25 -15.94
CA TYR A 173 13.16 -21.19 -16.24
C TYR A 173 12.33 -21.50 -14.97
N ILE A 174 11.06 -21.11 -14.97
CA ILE A 174 10.13 -21.42 -13.88
C ILE A 174 9.40 -22.72 -14.20
N LYS A 175 9.63 -23.76 -13.40
CA LYS A 175 8.88 -25.02 -13.48
C LYS A 175 7.71 -24.94 -12.49
N ARG A 176 6.48 -25.05 -13.01
CA ARG A 176 5.29 -25.22 -12.17
C ARG A 176 5.23 -26.66 -11.65
N LEU A 177 5.09 -26.80 -10.33
CA LEU A 177 5.02 -28.09 -9.64
C LEU A 177 3.58 -28.49 -9.32
N TRP A 178 2.73 -27.50 -9.05
CA TRP A 178 1.31 -27.69 -8.73
C TRP A 178 0.54 -26.40 -9.08
N ALA A 179 -0.75 -26.53 -9.37
CA ALA A 179 -1.65 -25.41 -9.66
C ALA A 179 -3.04 -25.67 -9.06
N ALA A 180 -3.77 -24.60 -8.74
CA ALA A 180 -5.16 -24.70 -8.33
C ALA A 180 -6.00 -25.49 -9.36
N GLY A 181 -6.89 -26.35 -8.86
CA GLY A 181 -7.67 -27.29 -9.67
C GLY A 181 -7.01 -28.65 -9.91
N ALA A 182 -5.72 -28.82 -9.56
CA ALA A 182 -5.08 -30.14 -9.60
C ALA A 182 -5.75 -31.11 -8.59
N PRO A 183 -5.92 -32.39 -8.95
CA PRO A 183 -6.56 -33.38 -8.08
C PRO A 183 -5.69 -33.76 -6.88
N GLU A 184 -4.36 -33.64 -7.01
CA GLU A 184 -3.43 -33.99 -5.95
C GLU A 184 -3.37 -32.92 -4.86
N LYS A 185 -3.15 -33.37 -3.61
CA LYS A 185 -2.86 -32.47 -2.50
C LYS A 185 -1.54 -31.72 -2.77
N PRO A 186 -1.49 -30.39 -2.65
CA PRO A 186 -0.24 -29.63 -2.76
C PRO A 186 0.76 -30.10 -1.70
N ALA A 187 2.00 -30.33 -2.13
CA ALA A 187 3.08 -30.80 -1.27
C ALA A 187 4.43 -30.19 -1.69
N PHE A 188 5.36 -30.15 -0.76
CA PHE A 188 6.75 -29.83 -1.08
C PHE A 188 7.35 -30.99 -1.90
N PRO A 189 8.07 -30.72 -3.01
CA PRO A 189 8.62 -31.79 -3.84
C PRO A 189 9.63 -32.64 -3.07
N GLU A 190 9.50 -33.96 -3.19
CA GLU A 190 10.48 -34.88 -2.61
C GLU A 190 11.81 -34.82 -3.38
N GLY A 191 12.92 -34.74 -2.64
CA GLY A 191 14.27 -34.83 -3.19
C GLY A 191 15.21 -33.73 -2.72
N LYS A 192 16.46 -34.11 -2.42
CA LYS A 192 17.48 -33.24 -1.82
C LYS A 192 17.87 -32.01 -2.67
N LYS A 193 17.47 -31.97 -3.94
CA LYS A 193 17.85 -30.90 -4.88
C LYS A 193 16.99 -29.64 -4.77
N VAL A 194 15.79 -29.73 -4.20
CA VAL A 194 14.90 -28.57 -4.07
C VAL A 194 14.96 -28.04 -2.64
N GLN A 195 15.59 -26.89 -2.47
CA GLN A 195 15.74 -26.23 -1.17
C GLN A 195 14.68 -25.14 -0.93
N THR A 196 14.14 -24.58 -2.02
CA THR A 196 13.15 -23.50 -1.97
C THR A 196 12.17 -23.65 -3.13
N ILE A 197 10.88 -23.46 -2.85
CA ILE A 197 9.83 -23.26 -3.85
C ILE A 197 9.15 -21.91 -3.60
N ARG A 198 8.54 -21.34 -4.64
CA ARG A 198 7.69 -20.16 -4.55
C ARG A 198 6.23 -20.61 -4.53
N VAL A 199 5.48 -20.10 -3.56
CA VAL A 199 4.01 -20.17 -3.56
C VAL A 199 3.44 -18.88 -4.11
N THR A 200 2.33 -19.00 -4.84
CA THR A 200 1.46 -17.87 -5.17
C THR A 200 0.16 -18.05 -4.42
N LEU A 201 -0.21 -17.01 -3.67
CA LEU A 201 -1.32 -16.99 -2.74
C LEU A 201 -2.27 -15.85 -3.10
N ARG A 202 -3.55 -16.02 -2.83
CA ARG A 202 -4.58 -15.00 -3.06
C ARG A 202 -5.33 -14.72 -1.77
N ALA A 203 -5.31 -13.46 -1.36
CA ALA A 203 -6.14 -12.99 -0.27
C ALA A 203 -7.61 -12.88 -0.72
N PRO A 204 -8.59 -12.84 0.20
CA PRO A 204 -10.01 -12.70 -0.16
C PRO A 204 -10.26 -11.48 -1.07
N ALA A 205 -11.26 -11.56 -1.95
CA ALA A 205 -11.50 -10.54 -2.99
C ALA A 205 -11.57 -9.09 -2.44
N TRP A 206 -12.16 -8.90 -1.27
CA TRP A 206 -12.27 -7.58 -0.62
C TRP A 206 -10.92 -6.93 -0.29
N SER A 207 -9.84 -7.71 -0.18
CA SER A 207 -8.49 -7.20 0.15
C SER A 207 -7.92 -6.28 -0.93
N ALA A 208 -8.42 -6.36 -2.17
CA ALA A 208 -8.04 -5.43 -3.23
C ALA A 208 -8.66 -4.03 -3.04
N ALA A 209 -9.70 -3.92 -2.21
CA ALA A 209 -10.46 -2.69 -2.02
C ALA A 209 -10.25 -2.03 -0.65
N GLY A 210 -9.66 -2.72 0.34
CA GLY A 210 -9.46 -2.18 1.68
C GLY A 210 -8.78 -3.15 2.64
N TYR A 211 -8.54 -2.70 3.87
CA TYR A 211 -7.83 -3.49 4.89
C TYR A 211 -8.67 -4.61 5.51
N ALA A 212 -10.00 -4.51 5.48
CA ALA A 212 -10.89 -5.50 6.07
C ALA A 212 -12.18 -5.69 5.24
N ALA A 213 -12.83 -6.84 5.43
CA ALA A 213 -14.11 -7.15 4.79
C ALA A 213 -15.17 -6.08 5.12
N GLY A 214 -15.81 -5.55 4.07
CA GLY A 214 -16.83 -4.50 4.19
C GLY A 214 -16.30 -3.12 4.57
N VAL A 215 -14.98 -2.92 4.60
CA VAL A 215 -14.33 -1.65 4.97
C VAL A 215 -13.41 -1.19 3.84
N PRO A 216 -13.97 -0.68 2.73
CA PRO A 216 -13.17 -0.24 1.60
C PRO A 216 -12.38 1.03 1.91
N GLY A 217 -11.30 1.24 1.16
CA GLY A 217 -10.39 2.38 1.23
C GLY A 217 -9.10 2.04 1.98
N PHE A 218 -7.96 2.26 1.32
CA PHE A 218 -6.64 2.24 1.95
C PHE A 218 -6.30 3.60 2.57
N VAL A 219 -7.17 4.06 3.47
CA VAL A 219 -6.94 5.26 4.28
C VAL A 219 -6.93 4.82 5.74
N PHE A 220 -6.01 5.34 6.56
CA PHE A 220 -6.12 5.20 8.00
C PHE A 220 -5.85 6.51 8.72
N TRP A 221 -6.47 6.65 9.88
CA TRP A 221 -6.33 7.77 10.79
C TRP A 221 -5.77 7.25 12.09
N TYR A 222 -4.68 7.86 12.55
CA TYR A 222 -4.13 7.62 13.87
C TYR A 222 -4.12 8.88 14.71
N GLU A 223 -4.68 8.76 15.90
CA GLU A 223 -4.75 9.80 16.91
C GLU A 223 -3.95 9.35 18.15
N PRO A 224 -2.75 9.89 18.38
CA PRO A 224 -1.86 9.39 19.42
C PRO A 224 -2.38 9.64 20.84
N PHE A 225 -3.16 10.71 21.06
CA PHE A 225 -3.65 11.09 22.38
C PHE A 225 -4.74 10.16 22.90
N ALA A 226 -5.64 9.73 22.02
CA ALA A 226 -6.64 8.72 22.32
C ALA A 226 -6.14 7.29 22.09
N SER A 227 -4.90 7.11 21.60
CA SER A 227 -4.37 5.83 21.09
C SER A 227 -5.33 5.16 20.10
N ARG A 228 -6.03 5.98 19.31
CA ARG A 228 -7.12 5.54 18.43
C ARG A 228 -6.56 5.35 17.03
N LEU A 229 -6.92 4.23 16.40
CA LEU A 229 -6.67 4.00 14.99
C LEU A 229 -7.96 3.51 14.33
N ALA A 230 -8.36 4.21 13.27
CA ALA A 230 -9.47 3.82 12.40
C ALA A 230 -8.99 3.77 10.95
N TYR A 231 -9.69 3.02 10.09
CA TYR A 231 -9.26 2.82 8.70
C TYR A 231 -10.45 2.56 7.77
N GLY A 232 -10.24 2.78 6.47
CA GLY A 232 -11.25 2.72 5.41
C GLY A 232 -12.52 3.48 5.78
N THR A 233 -13.68 2.98 5.40
CA THR A 233 -14.97 3.62 5.74
C THR A 233 -15.28 3.67 7.24
N ARG A 234 -14.59 2.89 8.10
CA ARG A 234 -14.76 2.98 9.57
C ARG A 234 -14.25 4.29 10.14
N LEU A 235 -13.44 5.05 9.39
CA LEU A 235 -13.02 6.40 9.75
C LEU A 235 -14.21 7.31 10.06
N LEU A 236 -15.23 7.28 9.19
CA LEU A 236 -16.42 8.13 9.33
C LEU A 236 -17.22 7.74 10.57
N ARG A 237 -17.39 6.44 10.78
CA ARG A 237 -18.05 5.91 11.98
C ARG A 237 -17.30 6.26 13.26
N ALA A 238 -15.97 6.20 13.26
CA ALA A 238 -15.16 6.56 14.41
C ALA A 238 -15.30 8.04 14.79
N LEU A 239 -15.51 8.94 13.81
CA LEU A 239 -15.85 10.34 14.08
C LEU A 239 -17.24 10.47 14.70
N ASP A 240 -18.23 9.77 14.15
CA ASP A 240 -19.60 9.82 14.64
C ASP A 240 -19.71 9.29 16.09
N GLU A 241 -18.93 8.24 16.43
CA GLU A 241 -18.87 7.65 17.77
C GLU A 241 -18.11 8.52 18.79
N ALA A 242 -17.16 9.35 18.35
CA ALA A 242 -16.42 10.23 19.25
C ALA A 242 -17.30 11.32 19.87
N ALA A 243 -18.41 11.68 19.19
CA ALA A 243 -19.33 12.76 19.58
C ALA A 243 -18.62 14.11 19.83
N GLU A 244 -17.46 14.30 19.20
CA GLU A 244 -16.67 15.54 19.28
C GLU A 244 -17.23 16.58 18.32
N ALA A 245 -17.04 17.86 18.66
CA ALA A 245 -17.37 18.94 17.75
C ALA A 245 -16.58 18.77 16.44
N PRO A 246 -17.18 19.03 15.26
CA PRO A 246 -16.50 18.83 14.00
C PRO A 246 -15.31 19.78 13.87
N ARG A 247 -14.10 19.21 13.81
CA ARG A 247 -12.87 19.95 13.51
C ARG A 247 -12.92 20.47 12.08
N MET A 248 -12.85 21.78 11.91
CA MET A 248 -12.87 22.44 10.60
C MET A 248 -11.44 22.79 10.17
N ALA A 249 -11.03 22.35 8.99
CA ALA A 249 -9.70 22.68 8.47
C ALA A 249 -9.63 24.17 8.11
N ALA A 250 -8.72 24.92 8.73
CA ALA A 250 -8.55 26.35 8.53
C ALA A 250 -7.49 26.66 7.48
N ARG A 251 -6.34 25.97 7.56
CA ARG A 251 -5.19 26.18 6.66
C ARG A 251 -4.59 24.87 6.23
N ALA A 252 -4.00 24.88 5.04
CA ALA A 252 -3.21 23.77 4.52
C ALA A 252 -1.79 24.24 4.22
N HIS A 253 -0.82 23.34 4.37
CA HIS A 253 0.59 23.59 4.06
C HIS A 253 1.18 22.38 3.36
N VAL A 254 1.78 22.57 2.19
CA VAL A 254 2.55 21.53 1.52
C VAL A 254 3.96 21.54 2.09
N LEU A 255 4.35 20.44 2.74
CA LEU A 255 5.70 20.18 3.18
C LEU A 255 6.38 19.25 2.16
N ALA A 256 7.62 19.57 1.80
CA ALA A 256 8.52 18.70 1.08
C ALA A 256 9.79 18.48 1.93
N HIS A 257 10.34 17.27 1.94
CA HIS A 257 11.65 16.99 2.53
C HIS A 257 12.27 15.76 1.87
N ARG A 258 13.56 15.51 2.15
CA ARG A 258 14.23 14.26 1.82
C ARG A 258 14.42 13.43 3.08
N TYR A 259 14.45 12.11 2.95
CA TYR A 259 14.76 11.23 4.09
C TYR A 259 16.26 11.32 4.40
N ALA A 260 16.59 11.54 5.66
CA ALA A 260 17.98 11.55 6.07
C ALA A 260 18.66 10.19 5.82
N LYS A 261 19.79 10.22 5.11
CA LYS A 261 20.69 9.09 4.89
C LYS A 261 22.12 9.55 5.15
N GLU A 262 22.96 8.66 5.68
CA GLU A 262 24.39 8.94 5.91
C GLU A 262 25.12 9.19 4.59
N HIS A 263 24.74 8.45 3.54
CA HIS A 263 25.24 8.61 2.19
C HIS A 263 24.07 8.71 1.20
N GLU A 264 23.97 9.85 0.52
CA GLU A 264 22.91 10.10 -0.46
C GLU A 264 23.40 9.80 -1.87
N SER A 265 22.73 8.89 -2.57
CA SER A 265 22.94 8.68 -4.00
C SER A 265 22.45 9.90 -4.81
N ALA A 266 22.79 9.96 -6.10
CA ALA A 266 22.24 10.99 -6.99
C ALA A 266 20.70 10.91 -7.08
N LYS A 267 20.13 9.69 -7.05
CA LYS A 267 18.67 9.49 -6.99
C LYS A 267 18.09 10.09 -5.71
N ASP A 268 18.72 9.83 -4.54
CA ASP A 268 18.24 10.35 -3.25
C ASP A 268 18.21 11.88 -3.18
N LYS A 269 19.10 12.56 -3.92
CA LYS A 269 19.12 14.02 -4.02
C LYS A 269 17.96 14.59 -4.83
N LEU A 270 17.33 13.78 -5.66
CA LEU A 270 16.22 14.18 -6.54
C LEU A 270 14.85 13.71 -6.04
N VAL A 271 14.82 12.78 -5.09
CA VAL A 271 13.58 12.20 -4.55
C VAL A 271 13.18 12.94 -3.27
N TYR A 272 12.05 13.64 -3.36
CA TYR A 272 11.40 14.30 -2.22
C TYR A 272 10.17 13.52 -1.78
N HIS A 273 9.96 13.49 -0.47
CA HIS A 273 8.71 13.10 0.15
C HIS A 273 7.87 14.35 0.41
N CYS A 274 6.57 14.29 0.12
CA CYS A 274 5.65 15.40 0.34
C CYS A 274 4.44 14.97 1.17
N ALA A 275 3.95 15.90 1.97
CA ALA A 275 2.75 15.74 2.78
C ALA A 275 2.00 17.08 2.87
N VAL A 276 0.71 17.01 3.19
CA VAL A 276 -0.11 18.19 3.48
C VAL A 276 -0.36 18.25 4.97
N LEU A 277 0.10 19.32 5.62
CA LEU A 277 -0.25 19.64 7.00
C LEU A 277 -1.54 20.46 7.03
N LEU A 278 -2.51 20.02 7.82
CA LEU A 278 -3.76 20.73 8.09
C LEU A 278 -3.67 21.40 9.46
N GLU A 279 -3.99 22.69 9.53
CA GLU A 279 -4.30 23.38 10.78
C GLU A 279 -5.81 23.45 10.95
N TRP A 280 -6.30 23.10 12.14
CA TRP A 280 -7.73 23.15 12.46
C TRP A 280 -8.11 24.49 13.08
N GLU A 281 -9.38 24.86 12.93
CA GLU A 281 -9.98 25.98 13.66
C GLU A 281 -9.80 25.80 15.18
N ALA A 282 -9.88 26.90 15.93
CA ALA A 282 -9.66 26.94 17.39
C ALA A 282 -8.29 26.41 17.89
N ARG A 283 -7.31 26.18 17.00
CA ARG A 283 -5.95 25.68 17.31
C ARG A 283 -5.98 24.29 17.97
N GLU A 284 -6.93 23.44 17.59
CA GLU A 284 -7.12 22.08 18.08
C GLU A 284 -6.12 21.08 17.47
N GLY A 285 -4.83 21.43 17.40
CA GLY A 285 -3.82 20.55 16.82
C GLY A 285 -3.51 20.81 15.35
N VAL A 286 -2.62 19.98 14.82
CA VAL A 286 -2.39 19.83 13.38
C VAL A 286 -2.42 18.36 12.99
N SER A 287 -2.82 18.08 11.76
CA SER A 287 -2.80 16.72 11.20
C SER A 287 -1.96 16.70 9.94
N LEU A 288 -1.21 15.62 9.73
CA LEU A 288 -0.41 15.42 8.53
C LEU A 288 -1.08 14.35 7.66
N VAL A 289 -1.25 14.68 6.38
CA VAL A 289 -1.86 13.81 5.38
C VAL A 289 -0.84 13.50 4.30
N GLU A 290 -0.53 12.22 4.11
CA GLU A 290 0.42 11.77 3.10
C GLU A 290 -0.09 10.54 2.35
N LEU A 291 0.26 10.45 1.06
CA LEU A 291 0.14 9.21 0.29
C LEU A 291 1.48 8.47 0.34
N ALA A 292 1.47 7.17 0.55
CA ALA A 292 2.66 6.36 0.69
C ALA A 292 2.43 4.94 0.17
N TRP A 293 3.47 4.13 0.16
CA TRP A 293 3.33 2.70 -0.14
C TRP A 293 2.38 2.03 0.86
N TRP A 294 1.47 1.21 0.33
CA TRP A 294 0.57 0.40 1.11
C TRP A 294 1.36 -0.53 2.03
N GLY A 295 0.95 -0.61 3.31
CA GLY A 295 1.64 -1.41 4.32
C GLY A 295 2.99 -0.84 4.74
N GLY A 296 3.36 0.38 4.33
CA GLY A 296 4.65 0.97 4.64
C GLY A 296 4.87 1.12 6.16
N LEU A 297 3.93 1.70 6.91
CA LEU A 297 4.13 1.80 8.37
C LEU A 297 3.94 0.44 9.07
N GLY A 298 3.03 -0.42 8.61
CA GLY A 298 2.87 -1.77 9.17
C GLY A 298 4.12 -2.63 9.03
N GLY A 299 4.70 -2.65 7.83
CA GLY A 299 5.89 -3.41 7.49
C GLY A 299 7.15 -2.92 8.20
N TYR A 300 7.23 -1.61 8.47
CA TYR A 300 8.33 -0.99 9.21
C TYR A 300 8.09 -0.92 10.72
N GLY A 301 7.12 -1.66 11.29
CA GLY A 301 6.91 -1.69 12.74
C GLY A 301 6.40 -0.37 13.32
N GLY A 302 5.58 0.35 12.57
CA GLY A 302 4.97 1.64 12.91
C GLY A 302 5.96 2.79 13.05
N LYS A 303 7.15 2.68 12.45
CA LYS A 303 8.21 3.71 12.50
C LYS A 303 7.90 4.87 11.57
N SER A 304 7.13 5.84 12.09
CA SER A 304 6.81 7.09 11.39
C SER A 304 7.82 8.18 11.71
N ASN A 305 8.30 8.93 10.70
CA ASN A 305 9.14 10.12 10.91
C ASN A 305 8.39 11.26 11.62
N TRP A 306 7.06 11.17 11.71
CA TRP A 306 6.20 12.20 12.28
C TRP A 306 5.97 12.04 13.79
N TYR A 307 6.48 10.98 14.40
CA TYR A 307 6.38 10.74 15.84
C TYR A 307 7.75 10.60 16.51
N ALA A 308 7.91 11.21 17.69
CA ALA A 308 9.16 11.20 18.46
C ALA A 308 9.64 9.78 18.79
N ASP A 309 8.74 8.82 18.97
CA ASP A 309 9.03 7.43 19.31
C ASP A 309 9.37 6.52 18.12
N LYS A 310 9.66 7.09 16.93
CA LYS A 310 10.05 6.32 15.72
C LYS A 310 11.08 5.23 16.01
N ASP A 311 12.06 5.53 16.85
CA ASP A 311 13.21 4.65 17.09
C ASP A 311 13.01 3.75 18.32
N ALA A 312 11.83 3.78 18.95
CA ALA A 312 11.47 2.85 20.01
C ALA A 312 11.36 1.41 19.47
N LYS A 313 11.67 0.43 20.34
CA LYS A 313 11.50 -1.00 20.05
C LYS A 313 10.09 -1.33 19.53
N ARG A 314 9.09 -0.69 20.14
CA ARG A 314 7.69 -0.80 19.76
C ARG A 314 7.05 0.59 19.83
N THR A 315 6.68 1.13 18.68
CA THR A 315 6.06 2.47 18.62
C THR A 315 4.61 2.41 19.11
N ALA A 316 4.09 3.55 19.56
CA ALA A 316 2.69 3.70 19.93
C ALA A 316 1.78 3.42 18.73
N LEU A 317 2.15 3.92 17.55
CA LEU A 317 1.42 3.67 16.31
C LEU A 317 1.33 2.18 16.00
N PHE A 318 2.44 1.43 16.06
CA PHE A 318 2.41 -0.01 15.79
C PHE A 318 1.58 -0.78 16.81
N SER A 319 1.55 -0.30 18.05
CA SER A 319 0.74 -0.88 19.12
C SER A 319 -0.76 -0.67 18.87
N ALA A 320 -1.14 0.49 18.34
CA ALA A 320 -2.52 0.80 17.97
C ALA A 320 -2.98 0.13 16.66
N MET A 321 -2.05 -0.26 15.78
CA MET A 321 -2.39 -0.94 14.52
C MET A 321 -3.04 -2.31 14.78
N PRO A 322 -4.21 -2.58 14.17
CA PRO A 322 -4.79 -3.92 14.17
C PRO A 322 -3.99 -4.84 13.22
N GLY A 323 -4.27 -6.13 13.27
CA GLY A 323 -3.52 -7.16 12.53
C GLY A 323 -3.51 -6.95 11.02
N GLU A 324 -4.66 -6.57 10.47
CA GLU A 324 -4.85 -6.32 9.04
C GLU A 324 -4.03 -5.16 8.47
N LEU A 325 -3.55 -4.23 9.31
CA LEU A 325 -2.64 -3.16 8.90
C LEU A 325 -1.16 -3.57 9.06
N LYS A 326 -0.87 -4.74 9.63
CA LYS A 326 0.48 -5.28 9.84
C LYS A 326 0.82 -6.28 8.73
N ALA A 327 1.13 -5.74 7.56
CA ALA A 327 1.49 -6.47 6.36
C ALA A 327 2.89 -6.07 5.85
N PRO A 328 3.54 -6.88 5.00
CA PRO A 328 4.65 -6.40 4.18
C PRO A 328 4.20 -5.22 3.31
N TRP A 329 5.09 -4.27 3.04
CA TRP A 329 4.76 -3.17 2.15
C TRP A 329 4.69 -3.62 0.68
N ARG A 330 3.88 -2.92 -0.12
CA ARG A 330 3.82 -3.09 -1.58
C ARG A 330 4.11 -1.76 -2.26
N SER A 331 5.16 -1.73 -3.09
CA SER A 331 5.61 -0.51 -3.78
C SER A 331 4.71 -0.10 -4.94
N ASN A 332 3.85 -1.00 -5.43
CA ASN A 332 2.91 -0.75 -6.52
C ASN A 332 1.49 -0.40 -6.04
N LEU A 333 1.26 -0.34 -4.73
CA LEU A 333 -0.01 0.05 -4.13
C LEU A 333 0.20 1.23 -3.18
N SER A 334 -0.82 2.05 -3.06
CA SER A 334 -0.83 3.26 -2.23
C SER A 334 -1.76 3.12 -1.05
N GLU A 335 -1.40 3.79 0.03
CA GLU A 335 -2.28 4.10 1.15
C GLU A 335 -2.19 5.59 1.47
N ILE A 336 -3.27 6.17 1.99
CA ILE A 336 -3.27 7.51 2.55
C ILE A 336 -3.24 7.40 4.06
N ARG A 337 -2.34 8.16 4.67
CA ARG A 337 -2.14 8.21 6.12
C ARG A 337 -2.57 9.57 6.60
N PHE A 338 -3.49 9.58 7.55
CA PHE A 338 -3.92 10.78 8.26
C PHE A 338 -3.42 10.68 9.70
N LEU A 339 -2.46 11.51 10.06
CA LEU A 339 -1.72 11.41 11.30
C LEU A 339 -1.95 12.66 12.12
N ASP A 340 -2.69 12.57 13.21
CA ASP A 340 -2.70 13.66 14.19
C ASP A 340 -1.34 13.74 14.85
N LEU A 341 -0.80 14.96 14.94
CA LEU A 341 0.53 15.21 15.49
C LEU A 341 0.43 15.76 16.90
N LYS A 342 1.52 15.62 17.67
CA LYS A 342 1.62 16.25 18.99
C LYS A 342 1.68 17.78 18.93
N ALA A 343 2.11 18.33 17.80
CA ALA A 343 2.17 19.76 17.58
C ALA A 343 0.75 20.37 17.59
N ARG A 344 0.59 21.50 18.27
CA ARG A 344 -0.70 22.20 18.41
C ARG A 344 -0.92 23.31 17.39
N SER A 345 0.12 23.65 16.63
CA SER A 345 0.09 24.70 15.63
C SER A 345 1.14 24.47 14.56
N PHE A 346 1.04 25.18 13.44
CA PHE A 346 2.09 25.18 12.43
C PHE A 346 3.45 25.67 12.97
N ALA A 347 3.47 26.58 13.94
CA ALA A 347 4.70 27.03 14.57
C ALA A 347 5.38 25.91 15.36
N GLU A 348 4.63 25.17 16.19
CA GLU A 348 5.14 24.01 16.92
C GLU A 348 5.59 22.90 15.95
N PHE A 349 4.88 22.69 14.84
CA PHE A 349 5.29 21.73 13.81
C PHE A 349 6.62 22.11 13.14
N LYS A 350 6.83 23.39 12.82
CA LYS A 350 8.13 23.86 12.30
C LYS A 350 9.27 23.66 13.31
N ALA A 351 9.00 23.85 14.60
CA ALA A 351 9.96 23.56 15.65
C ALA A 351 10.33 22.06 15.67
N TYR A 352 9.33 21.17 15.56
CA TYR A 352 9.55 19.73 15.40
C TYR A 352 10.42 19.41 14.17
N LEU A 353 10.13 20.01 13.01
CA LEU A 353 10.96 19.81 11.81
C LEU A 353 12.42 20.23 12.07
N ALA A 354 12.64 21.40 12.66
CA ALA A 354 13.98 21.91 12.98
C ALA A 354 14.72 20.97 13.96
N GLU A 355 14.04 20.48 14.99
CA GLU A 355 14.58 19.52 15.97
C GLU A 355 15.09 18.25 15.28
N TYR A 356 14.34 17.71 14.32
CA TYR A 356 14.66 16.44 13.65
C TYR A 356 15.36 16.61 12.28
N THR A 357 15.85 17.80 11.95
CA THR A 357 16.61 18.06 10.71
C THR A 357 18.11 17.78 10.88
N GLY A 358 18.69 17.05 9.93
CA GLY A 358 20.12 16.77 9.85
C GLY A 358 20.43 15.38 9.25
N ALA A 359 21.64 15.20 8.74
CA ALA A 359 22.06 13.95 8.05
C ALA A 359 21.97 12.68 8.91
N LYS A 360 22.08 12.83 10.24
CA LYS A 360 21.94 11.74 11.22
C LYS A 360 20.58 11.73 11.94
N LYS A 361 19.62 12.53 11.48
CA LYS A 361 18.28 12.64 12.06
C LYS A 361 17.22 12.07 11.12
N ARG A 362 16.11 12.78 10.90
CA ARG A 362 14.96 12.26 10.14
C ARG A 362 14.76 13.00 8.82
N PHE A 363 14.92 14.31 8.86
CA PHE A 363 14.62 15.19 7.75
C PHE A 363 15.90 15.81 7.18
N LEU A 364 15.97 15.86 5.85
CA LEU A 364 16.91 16.70 5.11
C LEU A 364 16.13 17.70 4.29
N ASP A 365 16.59 18.95 4.31
CA ASP A 365 16.04 20.06 3.52
C ASP A 365 14.50 20.21 3.61
N PRO A 366 13.90 20.24 4.83
CA PRO A 366 12.47 20.43 4.94
C PRO A 366 12.07 21.82 4.47
N THR A 367 11.18 21.87 3.48
CA THR A 367 10.70 23.10 2.85
C THR A 367 9.18 23.15 2.88
N ILE A 368 8.63 24.30 3.29
CA ILE A 368 7.21 24.58 3.12
C ILE A 368 7.01 25.14 1.72
N ALA A 369 6.60 24.28 0.80
CA ALA A 369 6.47 24.60 -0.61
C ALA A 369 5.31 25.57 -0.88
N CYS A 370 4.18 25.38 -0.19
CA CYS A 370 2.97 26.18 -0.34
C CYS A 370 2.22 26.29 1.00
N SER A 371 1.52 27.41 1.21
CA SER A 371 0.60 27.61 2.33
C SER A 371 -0.58 28.46 1.88
N ALA A 372 -1.79 28.09 2.31
CA ALA A 372 -3.02 28.81 2.00
C ALA A 372 -4.12 28.52 3.02
N ASP A 373 -5.09 29.43 3.09
CA ASP A 373 -6.36 29.16 3.78
C ASP A 373 -7.18 28.12 3.01
N VAL A 374 -7.91 27.28 3.73
CA VAL A 374 -8.84 26.30 3.16
C VAL A 374 -10.10 27.02 2.70
N ARG A 375 -10.39 26.92 1.41
CA ARG A 375 -11.51 27.60 0.74
C ARG A 375 -12.72 26.71 0.48
N LEU A 376 -12.63 25.41 0.76
CA LEU A 376 -13.77 24.50 0.67
C LEU A 376 -14.85 24.89 1.68
N THR A 377 -16.11 24.90 1.24
CA THR A 377 -17.27 25.04 2.15
C THR A 377 -17.37 23.82 3.08
N HIS A 378 -17.20 22.62 2.53
CA HIS A 378 -17.25 21.35 3.24
C HIS A 378 -15.84 20.95 3.68
N ARG A 379 -15.40 21.49 4.82
CA ARG A 379 -14.01 21.35 5.31
C ARG A 379 -13.88 20.72 6.70
N SER A 380 -14.94 20.09 7.21
CA SER A 380 -14.82 19.32 8.45
C SER A 380 -13.94 18.09 8.25
N GLN A 381 -13.34 17.57 9.32
CA GLN A 381 -12.54 16.35 9.27
C GLN A 381 -13.27 15.17 8.61
N ARG A 382 -14.60 15.08 8.82
CA ARG A 382 -15.45 14.11 8.14
C ARG A 382 -15.40 14.24 6.62
N HIS A 383 -15.63 15.44 6.09
CA HIS A 383 -15.56 15.69 4.66
C HIS A 383 -14.16 15.42 4.12
N ILE A 384 -13.11 15.76 4.88
CA ILE A 384 -11.73 15.42 4.51
C ILE A 384 -11.57 13.90 4.36
N PHE A 385 -12.05 13.09 5.31
CA PHE A 385 -11.99 11.63 5.18
C PHE A 385 -12.77 11.11 3.97
N GLU A 386 -13.94 11.67 3.67
CA GLU A 386 -14.72 11.32 2.48
C GLU A 386 -13.91 11.60 1.19
N TYR A 387 -13.27 12.76 1.10
CA TYR A 387 -12.39 13.10 -0.02
C TYR A 387 -11.21 12.11 -0.17
N LEU A 388 -10.53 11.79 0.93
CA LEU A 388 -9.39 10.87 0.90
C LEU A 388 -9.83 9.44 0.50
N LEU A 389 -10.99 9.00 1.01
CA LEU A 389 -11.57 7.70 0.65
C LEU A 389 -11.91 7.65 -0.83
N ASN A 390 -12.50 8.71 -1.40
CA ASN A 390 -12.79 8.78 -2.83
C ASN A 390 -11.51 8.74 -3.66
N TYR A 391 -10.48 9.51 -3.28
CA TYR A 391 -9.22 9.57 -4.04
C TYR A 391 -8.52 8.21 -4.13
N VAL A 392 -8.35 7.52 -3.00
CA VAL A 392 -7.65 6.22 -2.98
C VAL A 392 -8.47 5.07 -3.58
N ARG A 393 -9.80 5.23 -3.67
CA ARG A 393 -10.67 4.20 -4.27
C ARG A 393 -10.80 4.36 -5.78
N ASN A 394 -10.56 5.55 -6.33
CA ASN A 394 -10.54 5.77 -7.78
C ASN A 394 -9.38 5.02 -8.44
N ASP A 395 -8.23 4.97 -7.78
CA ASP A 395 -7.09 4.17 -8.17
C ASP A 395 -6.32 3.80 -6.90
N THR A 396 -5.78 2.60 -6.77
CA THR A 396 -4.93 2.20 -5.63
C THR A 396 -3.47 2.10 -6.00
N HIS A 397 -3.12 2.20 -7.28
CA HIS A 397 -1.76 2.05 -7.78
C HIS A 397 -0.80 3.12 -7.26
N TYR A 398 0.43 2.73 -6.92
CA TYR A 398 1.52 3.65 -6.62
C TYR A 398 2.57 3.61 -7.73
N SER A 399 3.00 4.77 -8.18
CA SER A 399 4.06 4.96 -9.18
C SER A 399 4.97 6.11 -8.78
N GLU A 400 6.27 5.85 -8.63
CA GLU A 400 7.26 6.91 -8.33
C GLU A 400 7.25 8.05 -9.37
N ALA A 401 6.86 7.77 -10.62
CA ALA A 401 6.85 8.76 -11.68
C ALA A 401 5.55 9.57 -11.72
N THR A 402 4.41 8.88 -11.73
CA THR A 402 3.11 9.47 -12.10
C THR A 402 2.11 9.56 -10.95
N ARG A 403 2.32 8.80 -9.87
CA ARG A 403 1.34 8.69 -8.78
C ARG A 403 2.00 8.38 -7.44
N ASN A 404 2.43 9.44 -6.75
CA ASN A 404 3.19 9.36 -5.51
C ASN A 404 2.76 10.44 -4.50
N CYS A 405 3.50 10.54 -3.39
CA CYS A 405 3.23 11.52 -2.34
C CYS A 405 3.25 12.98 -2.82
N GLN A 406 4.05 13.33 -3.83
CA GLN A 406 4.16 14.70 -4.36
C GLN A 406 2.97 15.06 -5.25
N THR A 407 2.56 14.16 -6.15
CA THR A 407 1.39 14.38 -7.01
C THR A 407 0.12 14.44 -6.16
N PHE A 408 -0.02 13.54 -5.20
CA PHE A 408 -1.11 13.57 -4.21
C PHE A 408 -1.13 14.86 -3.41
N ALA A 409 0.00 15.30 -2.86
CA ALA A 409 0.05 16.52 -2.05
C ALA A 409 -0.33 17.76 -2.87
N ALA A 410 0.06 17.82 -4.15
CA ALA A 410 -0.33 18.89 -5.07
C ALA A 410 -1.84 18.87 -5.33
N ASP A 411 -2.43 17.71 -5.68
CA ASP A 411 -3.86 17.56 -5.91
C ASP A 411 -4.68 17.92 -4.66
N PHE A 412 -4.31 17.35 -3.51
CA PHE A 412 -5.04 17.53 -2.25
C PHE A 412 -4.97 19.00 -1.77
N PHE A 413 -3.80 19.63 -1.86
CA PHE A 413 -3.67 21.05 -1.53
C PHE A 413 -4.45 21.96 -2.50
N ALA A 414 -4.45 21.65 -3.80
CA ALA A 414 -5.24 22.38 -4.79
C ALA A 414 -6.74 22.28 -4.51
N LEU A 415 -7.25 21.09 -4.17
CA LEU A 415 -8.63 20.88 -3.74
C LEU A 415 -8.96 21.78 -2.54
N LEU A 416 -8.17 21.69 -1.46
CA LEU A 416 -8.42 22.41 -0.21
C LEU A 416 -8.40 23.93 -0.37
N SER A 417 -7.44 24.45 -1.14
CA SER A 417 -7.19 25.88 -1.28
C SER A 417 -7.93 26.52 -2.45
N GLY A 418 -8.51 25.74 -3.36
CA GLY A 418 -9.11 26.23 -4.60
C GLY A 418 -8.08 26.82 -5.59
N ARG A 419 -6.79 26.50 -5.46
CA ARG A 419 -5.73 27.00 -6.36
C ARG A 419 -5.56 26.07 -7.55
N HIS A 420 -5.51 26.64 -8.76
CA HIS A 420 -5.43 25.86 -9.99
C HIS A 420 -4.00 25.52 -10.45
N ASN A 421 -3.00 26.30 -10.04
CA ASN A 421 -1.61 26.19 -10.51
C ASN A 421 -0.70 25.55 -9.44
N VAL A 422 -1.20 24.53 -8.74
CA VAL A 422 -0.39 23.77 -7.78
C VAL A 422 0.25 22.60 -8.50
N GLU A 423 1.57 22.49 -8.38
CA GLU A 423 2.38 21.47 -9.04
C GLU A 423 3.17 20.64 -7.99
N PRO A 424 3.57 19.40 -8.32
CA PRO A 424 4.50 18.63 -7.51
C PRO A 424 5.79 19.40 -7.22
N PHE A 425 6.39 19.15 -6.05
CA PHE A 425 7.59 19.86 -5.62
C PHE A 425 8.78 19.64 -6.58
N SER A 426 9.10 18.38 -6.92
CA SER A 426 10.17 18.02 -7.84
C SER A 426 9.81 18.29 -9.30
N ALA A 427 10.71 18.94 -10.04
CA ALA A 427 10.56 19.19 -11.46
C ALA A 427 10.36 17.90 -12.29
N VAL A 428 10.98 16.78 -11.88
CA VAL A 428 10.84 15.49 -12.57
C VAL A 428 9.39 15.01 -12.52
N ASN A 429 8.72 15.16 -11.38
CA ASN A 429 7.32 14.75 -11.26
C ASN A 429 6.37 15.70 -12.01
N ARG A 430 6.73 16.98 -12.17
CA ARG A 430 5.92 17.94 -12.94
C ARG A 430 5.77 17.54 -14.41
N LEU A 431 6.81 16.96 -15.00
CA LEU A 431 6.81 16.54 -16.41
C LEU A 431 5.73 15.49 -16.73
N MET A 432 5.45 14.60 -15.79
CA MET A 432 4.50 13.50 -15.96
C MET A 432 3.20 13.70 -15.17
N TYR A 433 3.06 14.85 -14.50
CA TYR A 433 1.96 15.12 -13.60
C TYR A 433 0.66 15.31 -14.38
N LYS A 434 -0.36 14.56 -13.97
CA LYS A 434 -1.75 14.78 -14.33
C LYS A 434 -2.49 15.09 -13.05
N ARG A 435 -3.30 16.15 -13.08
CA ARG A 435 -4.07 16.61 -11.94
C ARG A 435 -5.36 15.80 -11.81
N HIS A 436 -5.70 15.39 -10.60
CA HIS A 436 -6.82 14.48 -10.29
C HIS A 436 -7.76 15.05 -9.21
N LEU A 437 -8.23 16.30 -9.38
CA LEU A 437 -9.14 16.93 -8.41
C LEU A 437 -10.52 16.27 -8.34
N ASP A 438 -11.01 15.79 -9.47
CA ASP A 438 -12.28 15.10 -9.61
C ASP A 438 -12.33 13.80 -8.79
N TRP A 439 -11.18 13.16 -8.56
CA TRP A 439 -11.11 11.92 -7.79
C TRP A 439 -11.44 12.08 -6.31
N PHE A 440 -11.35 13.30 -5.76
CA PHE A 440 -11.80 13.57 -4.39
C PHE A 440 -13.32 13.75 -4.31
N LEU A 441 -13.93 14.26 -5.39
CA LEU A 441 -15.32 14.71 -5.40
C LEU A 441 -16.30 13.66 -5.89
N CYS A 442 -15.86 12.82 -6.84
CA CYS A 442 -16.68 11.79 -7.44
C CYS A 442 -16.59 10.49 -6.65
N ASP A 443 -17.74 9.82 -6.50
CA ASP A 443 -17.74 8.43 -6.08
C ASP A 443 -16.85 7.62 -7.03
N PRO A 444 -16.02 6.70 -6.50
CA PRO A 444 -15.20 5.86 -7.34
C PRO A 444 -16.10 5.02 -8.24
N PRO A 445 -15.67 4.72 -9.47
CA PRO A 445 -16.45 3.89 -10.38
C PRO A 445 -16.79 2.56 -9.69
N PRO A 446 -18.01 2.00 -9.88
CA PRO A 446 -18.37 0.71 -9.33
C PRO A 446 -17.30 -0.28 -9.75
N SER A 447 -16.59 -0.80 -8.74
CA SER A 447 -15.26 -1.41 -8.83
C SER A 447 -14.94 -1.91 -10.24
N ALA A 448 -14.05 -1.21 -10.95
CA ALA A 448 -13.38 -1.81 -12.08
C ALA A 448 -12.54 -2.96 -11.52
N ALA A 449 -13.13 -4.16 -11.39
CA ALA A 449 -12.49 -5.39 -10.94
C ALA A 449 -11.28 -5.79 -11.82
N LYS A 450 -10.92 -4.98 -12.81
CA LYS A 450 -9.80 -5.15 -13.75
C LYS A 450 -8.43 -4.74 -13.19
N ALA A 451 -8.35 -4.00 -12.08
CA ALA A 451 -7.04 -3.47 -11.63
C ALA A 451 -6.16 -4.50 -10.86
N ALA A 452 -6.66 -5.69 -10.53
CA ALA A 452 -5.92 -6.70 -9.77
C ALA A 452 -5.24 -7.78 -10.63
N GLU A 453 -5.30 -7.66 -11.97
CA GLU A 453 -4.66 -8.62 -12.91
C GLU A 453 -3.19 -8.28 -13.25
N HIS A 454 -2.67 -7.17 -12.75
CA HIS A 454 -1.27 -6.74 -12.89
C HIS A 454 -0.54 -6.77 -11.53
#